data_AF-R9B156-F1
#
_entry.id   AF-R9B156-F1
#
_cell.length_a   1.000
_cell.length_b   1.000
_cell.length_c   1.000
_cell.angle_alpha   90.00
_cell.angle_beta   90.00
_cell.angle_gamma   90.00
#
_symmetry.space_group_name_H-M   'P 1'
#
loop_
_entity.id
_entity.type
_entity.pdbx_description
1 polymer ?
#
loop_
_entity_poly.entity_id
_entity_poly.type
_entity_poly.pdbx_seq_one_letter_code
_entity_poly.pdbx_strand_id
1 'polypeptide(L)' 'MTYEEFVYWQAFNILEPIGIYREDLLFGNIAKTFADVNVSDHGLGLENFMMFRQPVERTVEDVCDDIKTRMARLV' A
#
# COMPACT_ATOMS: atom_id res chain seq x y z
N MET A 1 17.23 29.13 9.21
CA MET A 1 16.12 28.49 9.93
C MET A 1 16.10 29.04 11.34
N THR A 2 15.07 29.82 11.67
CA THR A 2 14.85 30.34 13.03
C THR A 2 14.33 29.23 13.95
N TYR A 3 14.33 29.46 15.26
CA TYR A 3 13.78 28.50 16.23
C TYR A 3 12.28 28.23 15.99
N GLU A 4 11.50 29.26 15.67
CA GLU A 4 10.08 29.11 15.34
C GLU A 4 9.87 28.27 14.06
N GLU A 5 10.66 28.52 13.01
CA GLU A 5 10.63 27.72 11.78
C GLU A 5 10.97 26.24 12.04
N PHE A 6 11.90 25.96 12.95
CA PHE A 6 12.25 24.60 13.35
C PHE A 6 11.10 23.88 14.07
N VAL A 7 10.38 24.57 14.97
CA VAL A 7 9.22 24.00 15.67
C VAL A 7 8.08 23.69 14.69
N TYR A 8 7.80 24.59 13.73
CA TYR A 8 6.82 24.32 12.68
C TYR A 8 7.24 23.16 11.78
N TRP A 9 8.53 23.06 11.44
CA TRP A 9 9.05 21.94 10.67
C TRP A 9 8.88 20.60 11.40
N GLN A 10 9.11 20.55 12.72
CA GLN A 10 8.86 19.34 13.51
C GLN A 10 7.39 18.93 13.49
N ALA A 11 6.46 19.89 13.64
CA ALA A 11 5.04 19.62 13.55
C ALA A 11 4.64 19.12 12.15
N PHE A 12 5.17 19.74 11.09
CA PHE A 12 4.98 19.29 9.72
C PHE A 12 5.48 17.87 9.51
N ASN A 13 6.68 17.55 9.98
CA ASN A 13 7.29 16.22 9.82
C ASN A 13 6.48 15.10 10.50
N ILE A 14 5.73 15.42 11.56
CA ILE A 14 4.83 14.46 12.21
C ILE A 14 3.51 14.31 11.44
N LEU A 15 2.99 15.40 10.90
CA LEU A 15 1.67 15.44 10.26
C LEU A 15 1.68 15.02 8.79
N GLU A 16 2.76 15.31 8.07
CA GLU A 16 2.85 15.05 6.63
C GLU A 16 2.73 13.56 6.26
N PRO A 17 3.35 12.61 7.00
CA PRO A 17 3.14 11.19 6.73
C PRO A 17 1.68 10.75 6.86
N ILE A 18 0.94 11.36 7.79
CA ILE A 18 -0.50 11.10 7.97
C ILE A 18 -1.29 11.63 6.78
N GLY A 19 -0.92 12.81 6.28
CA GLY A 19 -1.52 13.41 5.08
C GLY A 19 -1.31 12.52 3.85
N ILE A 20 -0.07 12.12 3.59
CA ILE A 20 0.29 11.24 2.48
C ILE A 20 -0.48 9.92 2.57
N TYR A 21 -0.52 9.29 3.74
CA TYR A 21 -1.24 8.03 3.93
C TYR A 21 -2.75 8.16 3.70
N ARG A 22 -3.35 9.28 4.14
CA ARG A 22 -4.78 9.55 3.92
C ARG A 22 -5.10 9.77 2.46
N GLU A 23 -4.26 10.50 1.73
CA GLU A 23 -4.42 10.72 0.29
C GLU A 23 -4.29 9.40 -0.47
N ASP A 24 -3.30 8.57 -0.13
CA ASP A 24 -3.11 7.25 -0.74
C ASP A 24 -4.32 6.33 -0.52
N LEU A 25 -4.87 6.31 0.70
CA LEU A 25 -6.11 5.58 0.99
C LEU A 25 -7.31 6.11 0.20
N LEU A 26 -7.45 7.43 0.06
CA LEU A 26 -8.55 8.03 -0.69
C LEU A 26 -8.50 7.62 -2.16
N PHE A 27 -7.36 7.82 -2.81
CA PHE A 27 -7.19 7.48 -4.22
C PHE A 27 -7.27 5.97 -4.46
N GLY A 28 -6.70 5.16 -3.56
CA GLY A 28 -6.81 3.71 -3.61
C GLY A 28 -8.27 3.24 -3.55
N ASN A 29 -9.08 3.82 -2.67
CA ASN A 29 -10.51 3.48 -2.57
C ASN A 29 -11.30 3.88 -3.81
N ILE A 30 -11.01 5.05 -4.39
CA ILE A 30 -11.65 5.50 -5.64
C ILE A 30 -11.32 4.52 -6.77
N ALA A 31 -10.05 4.17 -6.96
CA ALA A 31 -9.62 3.24 -8.01
C ALA A 31 -10.22 1.84 -7.82
N LYS A 32 -10.23 1.33 -6.57
CA LYS A 32 -10.87 0.06 -6.25
C LYS A 32 -12.36 0.09 -6.56
N THR A 33 -13.07 1.16 -6.19
CA THR A 33 -14.50 1.31 -6.48
C THR A 33 -14.77 1.26 -7.98
N PHE A 34 -13.91 1.90 -8.79
CA PHE A 34 -14.02 1.79 -10.23
C PHE A 34 -13.80 0.36 -10.74
N ALA A 35 -12.81 -0.36 -10.20
CA ALA A 35 -12.59 -1.76 -10.57
C ALA A 35 -13.80 -2.63 -10.20
N ASP A 36 -14.29 -2.53 -8.96
CA ASP A 36 -15.41 -3.31 -8.42
C ASP A 36 -16.69 -3.10 -9.24
N VAL A 37 -16.94 -1.87 -9.72
CA VAL A 37 -18.13 -1.52 -10.52
C VAL A 37 -18.02 -1.99 -11.97
N ASN A 38 -16.84 -1.93 -12.58
CA ASN A 38 -16.68 -2.17 -14.02
C ASN A 38 -16.31 -3.62 -14.37
N VAL A 39 -15.72 -4.37 -13.44
CA VAL A 39 -15.27 -5.74 -13.68
C VAL A 39 -15.65 -6.63 -12.50
N SER A 40 -16.65 -7.49 -12.69
CA SER A 40 -16.95 -8.52 -11.69
C SER A 40 -15.77 -9.50 -11.57
N ASP A 41 -15.44 -9.89 -10.34
CA ASP A 41 -14.47 -10.96 -10.05
C ASP A 41 -13.01 -10.69 -10.46
N HIS A 42 -12.58 -9.42 -10.48
CA HIS A 42 -11.20 -9.04 -10.83
C HIS A 42 -10.13 -9.47 -9.81
N GLY A 43 -10.51 -9.89 -8.60
CA GLY A 43 -9.58 -10.40 -7.57
C GLY A 43 -8.57 -9.37 -7.05
N LEU A 44 -8.86 -8.06 -7.16
CA LEU A 44 -7.98 -6.97 -6.73
C LEU A 44 -8.50 -6.41 -5.40
N GLY A 45 -7.63 -6.29 -4.39
CA GLY A 45 -7.95 -5.62 -3.14
C GLY A 45 -7.60 -4.14 -3.15
N LEU A 46 -7.96 -3.43 -2.08
CA LEU A 46 -7.67 -2.00 -1.90
C LEU A 46 -6.16 -1.74 -1.98
N GLU A 47 -5.40 -2.62 -1.37
CA GLU A 47 -3.96 -2.56 -1.34
C GLU A 47 -3.40 -2.44 -2.76
N ASN A 48 -3.97 -3.12 -3.76
CA ASN A 48 -3.50 -3.11 -5.16
C ASN A 48 -3.51 -1.73 -5.81
N PHE A 49 -4.18 -0.77 -5.18
CA PHE A 49 -4.27 0.61 -5.61
C PHE A 49 -3.55 1.59 -4.67
N MET A 50 -2.91 1.10 -3.61
CA MET A 50 -2.10 1.91 -2.68
C MET A 50 -0.64 1.93 -3.08
N MET A 51 -0.02 3.12 -3.02
CA MET A 51 1.36 3.38 -3.41
C MET A 51 2.33 3.26 -2.23
N PHE A 52 1.94 3.71 -1.04
CA PHE A 52 2.81 3.78 0.13
C PHE A 52 2.60 2.60 1.08
N ARG A 53 2.67 1.38 0.52
CA ARG A 53 2.69 0.18 1.35
C ARG A 53 4.04 0.06 2.05
N GLN A 54 4.03 -0.26 3.35
CA GLN A 54 5.15 -0.99 3.91
C GLN A 54 5.20 -2.35 3.20
N PRO A 55 6.29 -2.71 2.52
CA PRO A 55 6.42 -4.06 1.98
C PRO A 55 6.30 -5.01 3.15
N VAL A 56 5.35 -5.94 3.08
CA VAL A 56 5.31 -7.07 4.00
C VAL A 56 6.58 -7.87 3.70
N GLU A 57 7.55 -7.84 4.60
CA GLU A 57 8.72 -8.70 4.49
C GLU A 57 8.23 -10.15 4.46
N ARG A 58 8.35 -10.79 3.29
CA ARG A 58 8.02 -12.21 3.16
C ARG A 58 9.11 -13.00 3.87
N THR A 59 8.71 -13.97 4.68
CA THR A 59 9.66 -14.92 5.24
C THR A 59 10.20 -15.84 4.15
N VAL A 60 11.35 -16.47 4.39
CA VAL A 60 11.95 -17.43 3.44
C VAL A 60 10.99 -18.61 3.20
N GLU A 61 10.25 -18.99 4.24
CA GLU A 61 9.22 -20.02 4.23
C GLU A 61 8.07 -19.64 3.29
N ASP A 62 7.55 -18.41 3.38
CA ASP A 62 6.48 -17.92 2.50
C ASP A 62 6.88 -17.91 1.02
N VAL A 63 8.16 -17.67 0.73
CA VAL A 63 8.69 -17.70 -0.63
C VAL A 63 8.83 -19.14 -1.12
N CYS A 64 9.36 -20.04 -0.29
CA CYS A 64 9.52 -21.44 -0.64
C CYS A 64 8.18 -22.13 -0.92
N ASP A 65 7.15 -21.85 -0.11
CA ASP A 65 5.85 -22.50 -0.27
C ASP A 65 5.09 -21.98 -1.50
N ASP A 66 5.23 -20.69 -1.85
CA ASP A 66 4.70 -20.14 -3.11
C ASP A 66 5.40 -20.78 -4.33
N ILE A 67 6.73 -20.96 -4.28
CA ILE A 67 7.49 -21.65 -5.34
C ILE A 67 7.01 -23.09 -5.50
N LYS A 68 6.89 -23.85 -4.41
CA LYS A 68 6.37 -25.23 -4.46
C LYS A 68 4.97 -25.29 -5.04
N THR A 69 4.09 -24.37 -4.64
CA THR A 69 2.71 -24.29 -5.12
C THR A 69 2.64 -24.00 -6.61
N ARG A 70 3.50 -23.11 -7.12
CA ARG A 70 3.60 -22.81 -8.56
C ARG A 70 4.14 -23.99 -9.35
N MET A 71 5.18 -24.66 -8.84
CA MET A 71 5.75 -25.87 -9.45
C MET A 71 4.71 -27.00 -9.55
N ALA A 72 3.91 -27.21 -8.49
CA ALA A 72 2.87 -28.23 -8.47
C ALA A 72 1.73 -27.97 -9.48
N ARG A 73 1.51 -26.71 -9.90
CA ARG A 73 0.51 -26.35 -10.92
C ARG A 73 1.02 -26.50 -12.36
N LEU A 74 2.31 -26.75 -12.56
CA LEU A 74 2.93 -26.95 -13.87
C LEU A 74 3.00 -28.44 -14.29
N VAL A 75 2.62 -29.36 -13.40
CA VAL A 75 2.55 -30.81 -13.60
C VAL A 75 1.09 -31.22 -13.76
#